data_AF-A0A0G0IF28-F1
#
_entry.id   AF-A0A0G0IF28-F1
#
_cell.length_a   1.000
_cell.length_b   1.000
_cell.length_c   1.000
_cell.angle_alpha   90.00
_cell.angle_beta   90.00
_cell.angle_gamma   90.00
#
_symmetry.space_group_name_H-M   'P 1'
#
loop_
_entity.id
_entity.type
_entity.pdbx_description
1 polymer ?
#
loop_
_entity_poly.entity_id
_entity_poly.type
_entity_poly.pdbx_seq_one_letter_code
_entity_poly.pdbx_strand_id
1 'polypeptide(L)'
;MFLKLQPLLYSLIFLAGLELIVFFHEHVPLIILFLLLMAMFQGWKIGRKWKFSVLPISFVLSSVALLYLVTIRYEQQAFIILASSMYYLSLLGAYRLSLYERDQTARGMTAAATISTIFFTYASAYGLYLNFLVPLYYLMIVYLLATLFVSYQYFSILHIDKKLVWSYSLLLSLTMAEIAWTINFWPFGYLTSGVIALIMYFVLWDIIQSYFLSILSKKRVVANLIFFSILIGLVLISSKWIPVI
;
A
#
# COMPACT_ATOMS: atom_id res chain seq x y z
N MET A 1 -16.32 -13.37 16.76
CA MET A 1 -16.10 -12.18 17.63
C MET A 1 -15.44 -11.07 16.80
N PHE A 2 -16.14 -10.55 15.77
CA PHE A 2 -15.53 -9.80 14.64
C PHE A 2 -15.49 -8.28 14.80
N LEU A 3 -16.23 -7.71 15.77
CA LEU A 3 -16.26 -6.28 16.01
C LEU A 3 -15.58 -5.97 17.35
N LYS A 4 -14.41 -5.33 17.27
CA LYS A 4 -13.75 -4.73 18.43
C LYS A 4 -13.92 -3.23 18.33
N LEU A 5 -14.39 -2.62 19.41
CA LEU A 5 -14.74 -1.20 19.46
C LEU A 5 -13.54 -0.29 19.14
N GLN A 6 -12.33 -0.65 19.60
CA GLN A 6 -11.15 0.19 19.44
C GLN A 6 -10.72 0.36 17.96
N PRO A 7 -10.42 -0.69 17.17
CA PRO A 7 -10.12 -0.53 15.74
C PRO A 7 -11.23 0.17 14.96
N LEU A 8 -12.49 -0.10 15.30
CA LEU A 8 -13.65 0.52 14.66
C LEU A 8 -13.69 2.04 14.88
N LEU A 9 -13.54 2.49 16.14
CA LEU A 9 -13.51 3.92 16.47
C LEU A 9 -12.40 4.65 15.73
N TYR A 10 -11.21 4.04 15.65
CA TYR A 10 -10.09 4.64 14.93
C TYR A 10 -10.30 4.70 13.42
N SER A 11 -10.92 3.67 12.81
CA SER A 11 -11.31 3.74 11.41
C SER A 11 -12.38 4.80 11.13
N LEU A 12 -13.29 5.06 12.08
CA LEU A 12 -14.26 6.15 11.96
C LEU A 12 -13.61 7.53 12.06
N ILE A 13 -12.60 7.69 12.92
CA ILE A 13 -11.79 8.92 12.98
C ILE A 13 -11.05 9.14 11.65
N PHE A 14 -10.48 8.08 11.08
CA PHE A 14 -9.83 8.14 9.78
C PHE A 14 -10.81 8.52 8.66
N LEU A 15 -11.99 7.88 8.63
CA LEU A 15 -13.07 8.22 7.69
C LEU A 15 -13.47 9.69 7.81
N ALA A 16 -13.76 10.15 9.03
CA ALA A 16 -14.11 11.54 9.28
C ALA A 16 -12.98 12.50 8.88
N GLY A 17 -11.72 12.13 9.09
CA GLY A 17 -10.58 12.91 8.64
C GLY A 17 -10.49 13.04 7.12
N LEU A 18 -10.75 11.97 6.37
CA LEU A 18 -10.82 12.05 4.90
C LEU A 18 -12.01 12.89 4.42
N GLU A 19 -13.17 12.77 5.05
CA GLU A 19 -14.32 13.64 4.75
C GLU A 19 -13.99 15.11 5.01
N LEU A 20 -13.37 15.42 6.15
CA LEU A 20 -12.95 16.78 6.47
C LEU A 20 -11.96 17.35 5.45
N ILE A 21 -11.07 16.53 4.88
CA ILE A 21 -10.17 16.96 3.80
C ILE A 21 -10.96 17.38 2.55
N VAL A 22 -12.04 16.65 2.21
CA VAL A 22 -12.90 16.98 1.05
C VAL A 22 -13.71 18.26 1.28
N PHE A 23 -14.20 18.50 2.51
CA PHE A 23 -15.03 19.67 2.80
C PHE A 23 -14.22 20.92 3.19
N PHE A 24 -13.07 20.78 3.84
CA PHE A 24 -12.28 21.87 4.43
C PHE A 24 -10.84 21.91 3.89
N HIS A 25 -10.71 22.32 2.62
CA HIS A 25 -9.43 22.38 1.91
C HIS A 25 -8.36 23.25 2.59
N GLU A 26 -8.77 24.29 3.33
CA GLU A 26 -7.84 25.20 4.01
C GLU A 26 -7.10 24.55 5.20
N HIS A 27 -7.66 23.50 5.79
CA HIS A 27 -7.17 22.90 7.04
C HIS A 27 -6.50 21.54 6.82
N VAL A 28 -6.29 21.17 5.57
CA VAL A 28 -5.67 19.92 5.13
C VAL A 28 -4.37 19.58 5.88
N PRO A 29 -3.35 20.47 5.97
CA PRO A 29 -2.10 20.09 6.63
C PRO A 29 -2.29 19.76 8.11
N LEU A 30 -3.22 20.45 8.79
CA LEU A 30 -3.56 20.17 10.19
C LEU A 30 -4.27 18.82 10.33
N ILE A 31 -5.22 18.52 9.44
CA ILE A 31 -5.96 17.24 9.43
C ILE A 31 -4.99 16.08 9.15
N ILE A 32 -4.09 16.23 8.17
CA ILE A 32 -3.06 15.23 7.86
C ILE A 32 -2.16 15.01 9.08
N LEU A 33 -1.65 16.08 9.69
CA LEU A 33 -0.80 15.98 10.88
C LEU A 33 -1.53 15.24 12.00
N PHE A 34 -2.79 15.59 12.27
CA PHE A 34 -3.62 14.90 13.25
C PHE A 34 -3.79 13.41 12.93
N LEU A 35 -4.13 13.07 11.68
CA LEU A 35 -4.29 11.67 11.25
C LEU A 35 -2.99 10.88 11.36
N LEU A 36 -1.83 11.49 11.07
CA LEU A 36 -0.52 10.84 11.20
C LEU A 36 -0.15 10.57 12.65
N LEU A 37 -0.33 11.56 13.54
CA LEU A 37 -0.12 11.39 14.98
C LEU A 37 -1.04 10.30 15.54
N MET A 38 -2.30 10.30 15.11
CA MET A 38 -3.26 9.27 15.47
C MET A 38 -2.85 7.89 14.94
N ALA A 39 -2.44 7.76 13.67
CA ALA A 39 -2.00 6.50 13.09
C ALA A 39 -0.75 5.95 13.80
N MET A 40 0.20 6.83 14.15
CA MET A 40 1.40 6.47 14.91
C MET A 40 1.04 5.94 16.30
N PHE A 41 0.19 6.67 17.02
CA PHE A 41 -0.28 6.28 18.36
C PHE A 41 -1.07 4.97 18.35
N GLN A 42 -1.96 4.80 17.38
CA GLN A 42 -2.79 3.61 17.24
C GLN A 42 -1.96 2.36 16.96
N GLY A 43 -1.04 2.43 15.99
CA GLY A 43 -0.18 1.30 15.66
C GLY A 43 0.65 0.84 16.86
N TRP A 44 1.13 1.78 17.68
CA TRP A 44 1.89 1.48 18.89
C TRP A 44 1.00 0.88 19.99
N LYS A 45 -0.14 1.53 20.29
CA LYS A 45 -1.04 1.11 21.37
C LYS A 45 -1.72 -0.23 21.09
N ILE A 46 -2.17 -0.45 19.86
CA ILE A 46 -2.91 -1.65 19.44
C ILE A 46 -1.94 -2.81 19.16
N GLY A 47 -0.88 -2.54 18.42
CA GLY A 47 0.11 -3.55 18.03
C GLY A 47 1.11 -3.90 19.12
N ARG A 48 1.21 -3.09 20.19
CA ARG A 48 2.20 -3.18 21.29
C ARG A 48 3.67 -3.11 20.86
N LYS A 49 3.95 -2.98 19.56
CA LYS A 49 5.30 -2.92 18.97
C LYS A 49 5.29 -1.81 17.92
N TRP A 50 6.34 -1.00 17.88
CA TRP A 50 6.49 0.12 16.93
C TRP A 50 6.38 -0.29 15.46
N LYS A 51 6.77 -1.53 15.13
CA LYS A 51 6.67 -2.06 13.77
C LYS A 51 5.24 -2.05 13.20
N PHE A 52 4.20 -2.07 14.05
CA PHE A 52 2.82 -2.04 13.60
C PHE A 52 2.31 -0.63 13.22
N SER A 53 3.07 0.43 13.52
CA SER A 53 2.70 1.81 13.15
C SER A 53 3.05 2.17 11.71
N VAL A 54 4.01 1.46 11.09
CA VAL A 54 4.49 1.78 9.75
C VAL A 54 3.35 1.73 8.72
N LEU A 55 2.55 0.67 8.71
CA LEU A 55 1.48 0.43 7.75
C LEU A 55 0.34 1.44 7.91
N PRO A 56 -0.22 1.71 9.11
CA PRO A 56 -1.20 2.77 9.29
C PRO A 56 -0.68 4.14 8.83
N ILE A 57 0.56 4.52 9.15
CA ILE A 57 1.14 5.81 8.74
C ILE A 57 1.22 5.87 7.21
N SER A 58 1.82 4.87 6.57
CA SER A 58 1.93 4.79 5.11
C SER A 58 0.55 4.75 4.44
N PHE A 59 -0.44 4.09 5.06
CA PHE A 59 -1.82 4.03 4.57
C PHE A 59 -2.49 5.40 4.60
N VAL A 60 -2.31 6.18 5.67
CA VAL A 60 -2.84 7.56 5.74
C VAL A 60 -2.23 8.43 4.64
N LEU A 61 -0.89 8.46 4.53
CA LEU A 61 -0.20 9.28 3.53
C LEU A 61 -0.65 8.93 2.10
N SER A 62 -0.66 7.64 1.77
CA SER A 62 -1.05 7.17 0.44
C SER A 62 -2.52 7.39 0.12
N SER A 63 -3.41 7.21 1.10
CA SER A 63 -4.84 7.45 0.90
C SER A 63 -5.14 8.92 0.65
N VAL A 64 -4.54 9.83 1.43
CA VAL A 64 -4.70 11.27 1.23
C VAL A 64 -4.12 11.69 -0.11
N ALA A 65 -2.91 11.22 -0.46
CA ALA A 65 -2.29 11.55 -1.74
C ALA A 65 -3.12 11.09 -2.93
N LEU A 66 -3.74 9.90 -2.88
CA LEU A 66 -4.61 9.42 -3.94
C LEU A 66 -5.96 10.17 -3.97
N LEU A 67 -6.53 10.51 -2.82
CA LEU A 67 -7.78 11.28 -2.72
C LEU A 67 -7.69 12.61 -3.49
N TYR A 68 -6.54 13.28 -3.45
CA TYR A 68 -6.30 14.53 -4.19
C TYR A 68 -6.35 14.38 -5.71
N LEU A 69 -6.10 13.18 -6.23
CA LEU A 69 -6.16 12.92 -7.67
C LEU A 69 -7.56 12.52 -8.14
N VAL A 70 -8.45 12.15 -7.22
CA VAL A 70 -9.84 11.81 -7.54
C VAL A 70 -10.64 13.10 -7.57
N THR A 71 -11.05 13.54 -8.77
CA THR A 71 -11.76 14.82 -8.96
C THR A 71 -13.26 14.70 -8.79
N ILE A 72 -13.82 13.51 -9.03
CA ILE A 72 -15.26 13.32 -9.09
C ILE A 72 -15.81 12.99 -7.69
N ARG A 73 -16.78 13.78 -7.22
CA ARG A 73 -17.29 13.70 -5.83
C ARG A 73 -17.84 12.32 -5.44
N TYR A 74 -18.58 11.64 -6.32
CA TYR A 74 -19.09 10.31 -6.01
C TYR A 74 -17.97 9.25 -5.95
N GLU A 75 -16.92 9.40 -6.76
CA GLU A 75 -15.73 8.53 -6.72
C GLU A 75 -14.90 8.79 -5.46
N GLN A 76 -14.78 10.05 -5.02
CA GLN A 76 -14.14 10.39 -3.75
C GLN A 76 -14.83 9.69 -2.57
N GLN A 77 -16.17 9.73 -2.51
CA GLN A 77 -16.93 9.10 -1.44
C GLN A 77 -16.79 7.57 -1.45
N ALA A 78 -16.86 6.95 -2.64
CA ALA A 78 -16.60 5.53 -2.79
C ALA A 78 -15.18 5.16 -2.33
N PHE A 79 -14.18 5.97 -2.70
CA PHE A 79 -12.80 5.81 -2.28
C PHE A 79 -12.64 5.94 -0.76
N ILE A 80 -13.26 6.94 -0.12
CA ILE A 80 -13.19 7.14 1.34
C ILE A 80 -13.74 5.93 2.09
N ILE A 81 -14.87 5.37 1.65
CA ILE A 81 -15.46 4.18 2.25
C ILE A 81 -14.53 2.97 2.11
N LEU A 82 -13.97 2.76 0.91
CA LEU A 82 -13.04 1.65 0.64
C LEU A 82 -11.73 1.80 1.43
N ALA A 83 -11.13 2.98 1.43
CA ALA A 83 -9.92 3.30 2.18
C ALA A 83 -10.13 3.10 3.68
N SER A 84 -11.27 3.56 4.22
CA SER A 84 -11.62 3.40 5.64
C SER A 84 -11.82 1.93 6.01
N SER A 85 -12.41 1.14 5.12
CA SER A 85 -12.59 -0.31 5.30
C SER A 85 -11.23 -1.04 5.34
N MET A 86 -10.32 -0.70 4.43
CA MET A 86 -8.97 -1.27 4.41
C MET A 86 -8.12 -0.80 5.61
N TYR A 87 -8.30 0.45 6.05
CA TYR A 87 -7.67 0.96 7.27
C TYR A 87 -8.16 0.21 8.52
N TYR A 88 -9.47 -0.09 8.60
CA TYR A 88 -10.02 -0.95 9.65
C TYR A 88 -9.37 -2.34 9.65
N LEU A 89 -9.23 -2.98 8.47
CA LEU A 89 -8.56 -4.28 8.35
C LEU A 89 -7.09 -4.23 8.78
N SER A 90 -6.39 -3.14 8.47
CA SER A 90 -5.01 -2.89 8.92
C SER A 90 -4.91 -2.91 10.45
N LEU A 91 -5.76 -2.13 11.14
CA LEU A 91 -5.78 -2.04 12.59
C LEU A 91 -6.24 -3.33 13.26
N LEU A 92 -7.27 -3.98 12.71
CA LEU A 92 -7.77 -5.25 13.23
C LEU A 92 -6.73 -6.37 13.07
N GLY A 93 -6.01 -6.40 11.93
CA GLY A 93 -4.90 -7.30 11.69
C GLY A 93 -3.77 -7.09 12.71
N ALA A 94 -3.35 -5.84 12.92
CA ALA A 94 -2.34 -5.50 13.93
C ALA A 94 -2.76 -5.90 15.35
N TYR A 95 -4.02 -5.67 15.72
CA TYR A 95 -4.58 -6.06 17.01
C TYR A 95 -4.54 -7.58 17.22
N ARG A 96 -4.99 -8.35 16.24
CA ARG A 96 -5.02 -9.82 16.37
C ARG A 96 -3.62 -10.41 16.38
N LEU A 97 -2.71 -9.89 15.56
CA LEU A 97 -1.32 -10.32 15.53
C LEU A 97 -0.55 -9.98 16.82
N SER A 98 -0.94 -8.93 17.55
CA SER A 98 -0.32 -8.62 18.84
C SER A 98 -0.74 -9.59 19.96
N LEU A 99 -1.91 -10.24 19.81
CA LEU A 99 -2.39 -11.29 20.72
C LEU A 99 -1.91 -12.68 20.31
N TYR A 100 -1.94 -13.00 19.01
CA TYR A 100 -1.56 -14.30 18.48
C TYR A 100 -0.80 -14.15 17.15
N GLU A 101 0.52 -14.30 17.20
CA GLU A 101 1.41 -14.06 16.05
C GLU A 101 1.21 -15.05 14.89
N ARG A 102 0.55 -16.19 15.12
CA ARG A 102 0.28 -17.24 14.12
C ARG A 102 -1.14 -17.18 13.54
N ASP A 103 -1.89 -16.11 13.79
CA ASP A 103 -3.25 -15.94 13.27
C ASP A 103 -3.25 -15.73 11.74
N GLN A 104 -3.65 -16.75 10.99
CA GLN A 104 -3.66 -16.70 9.51
C GLN A 104 -4.65 -15.67 8.96
N THR A 105 -5.81 -15.50 9.61
CA THR A 105 -6.78 -14.49 9.18
C THR A 105 -6.22 -13.09 9.37
N ALA A 106 -5.56 -12.84 10.50
CA ALA A 106 -4.95 -11.54 10.76
C ALA A 106 -3.80 -11.24 9.79
N ARG A 107 -3.00 -12.25 9.42
CA ARG A 107 -1.98 -12.13 8.36
C ARG A 107 -2.60 -11.77 7.01
N GLY A 108 -3.74 -12.38 6.67
CA GLY A 108 -4.50 -12.05 5.47
C GLY A 108 -5.01 -10.60 5.48
N MET A 109 -5.54 -10.13 6.61
CA MET A 109 -5.98 -8.74 6.78
C MET A 109 -4.83 -7.75 6.60
N THR A 110 -3.68 -8.02 7.24
CA THR A 110 -2.48 -7.18 7.08
C THR A 110 -1.94 -7.23 5.65
N ALA A 111 -1.98 -8.39 4.98
CA ALA A 111 -1.57 -8.49 3.57
C ALA A 111 -2.46 -7.66 2.65
N ALA A 112 -3.79 -7.72 2.82
CA ALA A 112 -4.74 -6.92 2.05
C ALA A 112 -4.50 -5.42 2.26
N ALA A 113 -4.26 -5.00 3.50
CA ALA A 113 -3.91 -3.62 3.82
C ALA A 113 -2.57 -3.20 3.20
N THR A 114 -1.53 -4.06 3.26
CA THR A 114 -0.23 -3.83 2.60
C THR A 114 -0.37 -3.64 1.09
N ILE A 115 -1.09 -4.52 0.41
CA ILE A 115 -1.34 -4.43 -1.04
C ILE A 115 -2.08 -3.12 -1.37
N SER A 116 -3.08 -2.76 -0.57
CA SER A 116 -3.83 -1.51 -0.74
C SER A 116 -2.96 -0.27 -0.53
N THR A 117 -2.11 -0.23 0.52
CA THR A 117 -1.15 0.86 0.74
C THR A 117 -0.20 1.03 -0.43
N ILE A 118 0.36 -0.08 -0.93
CA ILE A 118 1.30 -0.06 -2.04
C ILE A 118 0.62 0.44 -3.31
N PHE A 119 -0.58 -0.05 -3.61
CA PHE A 119 -1.37 0.43 -4.74
C PHE A 119 -1.64 1.93 -4.66
N PHE A 120 -2.14 2.40 -3.51
CA PHE A 120 -2.43 3.82 -3.31
C PHE A 120 -1.19 4.67 -3.47
N THR A 121 -0.06 4.22 -2.91
CA THR A 121 1.20 4.95 -2.97
C THR A 121 1.73 5.04 -4.40
N TYR A 122 1.73 3.94 -5.14
CA TYR A 122 2.22 3.92 -6.53
C TYR A 122 1.33 4.74 -7.44
N ALA A 123 0.01 4.56 -7.36
CA ALA A 123 -0.94 5.34 -8.15
C ALA A 123 -0.83 6.84 -7.81
N SER A 124 -0.76 7.20 -6.53
CA SER A 124 -0.66 8.61 -6.13
C SER A 124 0.68 9.22 -6.51
N ALA A 125 1.79 8.52 -6.29
CA ALA A 125 3.12 9.03 -6.59
C ALA A 125 3.32 9.22 -8.10
N TYR A 126 2.87 8.26 -8.91
CA TYR A 126 2.92 8.40 -10.37
C TYR A 126 1.97 9.49 -10.87
N GLY A 127 0.80 9.65 -10.26
CA GLY A 127 -0.12 10.74 -10.56
C GLY A 127 0.47 12.11 -10.24
N LEU A 128 1.11 12.26 -9.08
CA LEU A 128 1.82 13.50 -8.74
C LEU A 128 2.98 13.77 -9.71
N TYR A 129 3.74 12.73 -10.07
CA TYR A 129 4.81 12.80 -11.07
C TYR A 129 4.31 13.37 -12.40
N LEU A 130 3.24 12.81 -12.95
CA LEU A 130 2.66 13.25 -14.23
C LEU A 130 2.07 14.66 -14.17
N ASN A 131 1.38 15.02 -13.08
CA ASN A 131 0.63 16.28 -13.02
C ASN A 131 1.48 17.50 -12.58
N PHE A 132 2.55 17.29 -11.82
CA PHE A 132 3.34 18.39 -11.24
C PHE A 132 4.77 18.48 -11.76
N LEU A 133 5.10 17.79 -12.86
CA LEU A 133 6.44 17.79 -13.48
C LEU A 133 7.56 17.47 -12.47
N VAL A 134 7.26 16.58 -11.52
CA VAL A 134 8.21 16.22 -10.47
C VAL A 134 9.37 15.45 -11.12
N PRO A 135 10.63 15.72 -10.76
CA PRO A 135 11.75 14.94 -11.28
C PRO A 135 11.60 13.44 -11.01
N LEU A 136 11.99 12.60 -11.99
CA LEU A 136 11.85 11.15 -11.95
C LEU A 136 12.49 10.49 -10.71
N TYR A 137 13.60 11.03 -10.22
CA TYR A 137 14.27 10.48 -9.05
C TYR A 137 13.40 10.54 -7.78
N TYR A 138 12.49 11.52 -7.64
CA TYR A 138 11.56 11.56 -6.51
C TYR A 138 10.55 10.41 -6.59
N LEU A 139 10.04 10.10 -7.78
CA LEU A 139 9.16 8.94 -7.99
C LEU A 139 9.87 7.64 -7.58
N MET A 140 11.12 7.46 -8.03
CA MET A 140 11.94 6.30 -7.67
C MET A 140 12.17 6.21 -6.16
N ILE A 141 12.49 7.33 -5.50
CA ILE A 141 12.69 7.39 -4.04
C ILE A 141 11.40 7.03 -3.30
N VAL A 142 10.24 7.54 -3.72
CA VAL A 142 8.95 7.22 -3.09
C VAL A 142 8.64 5.73 -3.24
N TYR A 143 8.83 5.15 -4.44
CA TYR A 143 8.66 3.72 -4.67
C TYR A 143 9.60 2.90 -3.78
N LEU A 144 10.87 3.28 -3.70
CA LEU A 144 11.86 2.62 -2.85
C LEU A 144 11.45 2.66 -1.38
N LEU A 145 11.22 3.86 -0.82
CA LEU A 145 10.94 4.02 0.61
C LEU A 145 9.61 3.36 1.01
N ALA A 146 8.55 3.56 0.22
CA ALA A 146 7.25 2.96 0.52
C ALA A 146 7.32 1.43 0.49
N THR A 147 7.96 0.88 -0.54
CA THR A 147 8.14 -0.57 -0.68
C THR A 147 8.99 -1.11 0.46
N LEU A 148 10.10 -0.45 0.79
CA LEU A 148 11.02 -0.87 1.85
C LEU A 148 10.30 -0.94 3.20
N PHE A 149 9.64 0.13 3.62
CA PHE A 149 9.02 0.20 4.94
C PHE A 149 7.82 -0.75 5.07
N VAL A 150 6.94 -0.78 4.07
CA VAL A 150 5.74 -1.61 4.12
C VAL A 150 6.10 -3.10 4.02
N SER A 151 7.03 -3.47 3.13
CA SER A 151 7.48 -4.86 3.01
C SER A 151 8.27 -5.31 4.24
N TYR A 152 9.13 -4.46 4.80
CA TYR A 152 9.86 -4.76 6.04
C TYR A 152 8.91 -5.05 7.19
N GLN A 153 7.88 -4.22 7.40
CA GLN A 153 6.88 -4.51 8.40
C GLN A 153 6.22 -5.87 8.17
N TYR A 154 5.74 -6.12 6.95
CA TYR A 154 5.04 -7.37 6.63
C TYR A 154 5.92 -8.60 6.83
N PHE A 155 7.13 -8.60 6.27
CA PHE A 155 8.05 -9.72 6.38
C PHE A 155 8.57 -9.94 7.81
N SER A 156 8.70 -8.87 8.61
CA SER A 156 9.04 -8.99 10.05
C SER A 156 7.94 -9.64 10.91
N ILE A 157 6.74 -9.82 10.37
CA ILE A 157 5.66 -10.59 11.01
C ILE A 157 5.80 -12.08 10.63
N LEU A 158 6.33 -12.37 9.44
CA LEU A 158 6.45 -13.73 8.93
C LEU A 158 7.70 -14.46 9.40
N HIS A 159 8.83 -13.76 9.50
CA HIS A 159 10.13 -14.36 9.75
C HIS A 159 10.88 -13.67 10.90
N ILE A 160 11.65 -14.45 11.66
CA ILE A 160 12.32 -13.99 12.89
C ILE A 160 13.67 -13.35 12.57
N ASP A 161 14.41 -13.84 11.57
CA ASP A 161 15.71 -13.30 11.20
C ASP A 161 15.57 -11.90 10.56
N LYS A 162 15.89 -10.88 11.35
CA LYS A 162 15.80 -9.47 10.96
C LYS A 162 16.75 -9.11 9.81
N LYS A 163 17.93 -9.73 9.75
CA LYS A 163 18.93 -9.43 8.71
C LYS A 163 18.41 -9.90 7.36
N LEU A 164 17.92 -11.14 7.32
CA LEU A 164 17.31 -11.72 6.14
C LEU A 164 16.10 -10.89 5.68
N VAL A 165 15.18 -10.58 6.60
CA VAL A 165 13.99 -9.74 6.32
C VAL A 165 14.40 -8.39 5.72
N TRP A 166 15.40 -7.73 6.30
CA TRP A 166 15.86 -6.43 5.80
C TRP A 166 16.47 -6.54 4.41
N SER A 167 17.32 -7.54 4.15
CA SER A 167 17.92 -7.77 2.82
C SER A 167 16.86 -8.01 1.74
N TYR A 168 15.85 -8.85 2.00
CA TYR A 168 14.78 -9.10 1.03
C TYR A 168 13.86 -7.88 0.83
N SER A 169 13.60 -7.11 1.89
CA SER A 169 12.81 -5.86 1.78
C SER A 169 13.56 -4.81 0.96
N LEU A 170 14.88 -4.69 1.17
CA LEU A 170 15.73 -3.80 0.40
C LEU A 170 15.81 -4.22 -1.07
N LEU A 171 16.05 -5.51 -1.34
CA LEU A 171 16.06 -6.05 -2.69
C LEU A 171 14.74 -5.75 -3.42
N LEU A 172 13.61 -6.06 -2.79
CA LEU A 172 12.28 -5.76 -3.34
C LEU A 172 12.10 -4.27 -3.63
N SER A 173 12.51 -3.40 -2.70
CA SER A 173 12.40 -1.95 -2.88
C SER A 173 13.26 -1.39 -4.02
N LEU A 174 14.48 -1.91 -4.19
CA LEU A 174 15.36 -1.53 -5.29
C LEU A 174 14.76 -1.97 -6.63
N THR A 175 14.27 -3.21 -6.72
CA THR A 175 13.58 -3.68 -7.92
C THR A 175 12.36 -2.82 -8.26
N MET A 176 11.57 -2.41 -7.26
CA MET A 176 10.43 -1.53 -7.50
C MET A 176 10.83 -0.11 -7.94
N ALA A 177 11.97 0.41 -7.49
CA ALA A 177 12.50 1.69 -7.97
C ALA A 177 12.89 1.62 -9.46
N GLU A 178 13.55 0.53 -9.88
CA GLU A 178 13.87 0.27 -11.30
C GLU A 178 12.63 0.07 -12.16
N ILE A 179 11.60 -0.58 -11.61
CA ILE A 179 10.28 -0.69 -12.27
C ILE A 179 9.66 0.70 -12.44
N ALA A 180 9.75 1.58 -11.44
CA ALA A 180 9.27 2.96 -11.56
C ALA A 180 9.97 3.71 -12.70
N TRP A 181 11.29 3.56 -12.82
CA TRP A 181 12.08 4.10 -13.92
C TRP A 181 11.64 3.54 -15.28
N THR A 182 11.35 2.23 -15.36
CA THR A 182 10.90 1.59 -16.61
C THR A 182 9.49 2.04 -17.03
N ILE A 183 8.56 2.12 -16.07
CA ILE A 183 7.17 2.55 -16.30
C ILE A 183 7.12 4.02 -16.76
N ASN A 184 8.14 4.83 -16.47
CA ASN A 184 8.22 6.20 -16.96
C ASN A 184 8.13 6.32 -18.48
N PHE A 185 8.62 5.32 -19.21
CA PHE A 185 8.60 5.32 -20.68
C PHE A 185 7.25 4.89 -21.25
N TRP A 186 6.26 4.57 -20.41
CA TRP A 186 4.99 4.02 -20.87
C TRP A 186 3.91 5.11 -21.03
N PRO A 187 3.12 5.07 -22.11
CA PRO A 187 2.08 6.06 -22.43
C PRO A 187 0.76 5.88 -21.64
N PHE A 188 0.84 5.65 -20.32
CA PHE A 188 -0.32 5.33 -19.50
C PHE A 188 -0.55 6.30 -18.34
N GLY A 189 -1.82 6.47 -17.98
CA GLY A 189 -2.22 7.24 -16.81
C GLY A 189 -1.85 6.55 -15.50
N TYR A 190 -1.93 7.32 -14.40
CA TYR A 190 -1.46 6.90 -13.08
C TYR A 190 -2.18 5.68 -12.48
N LEU A 191 -3.48 5.48 -12.77
CA LEU A 191 -4.19 4.30 -12.30
C LEU A 191 -3.70 3.03 -13.01
N THR A 192 -3.57 3.05 -14.33
CA THR A 192 -3.04 1.93 -15.12
C THR A 192 -1.61 1.59 -14.68
N SER A 193 -0.74 2.59 -14.65
CA SER A 193 0.66 2.43 -14.20
C SER A 193 0.74 1.93 -12.76
N GLY A 194 -0.12 2.43 -11.87
CA GLY A 194 -0.22 1.97 -10.48
C GLY A 194 -0.67 0.52 -10.34
N VAL A 195 -1.65 0.06 -11.13
CA VAL A 195 -2.10 -1.34 -11.15
C VAL A 195 -0.99 -2.26 -11.67
N ILE A 196 -0.29 -1.87 -12.73
CA ILE A 196 0.80 -2.67 -13.29
C ILE A 196 1.96 -2.76 -12.29
N ALA A 197 2.35 -1.64 -11.68
CA ALA A 197 3.35 -1.63 -10.61
C ALA A 197 2.93 -2.51 -9.42
N LEU A 198 1.64 -2.51 -9.05
CA LEU A 198 1.11 -3.38 -8.01
C LEU A 198 1.20 -4.86 -8.38
N ILE A 199 0.87 -5.24 -9.62
CA ILE A 199 1.01 -6.62 -10.09
C ILE A 199 2.47 -7.06 -10.01
N MET A 200 3.39 -6.22 -10.49
CA MET A 200 4.83 -6.51 -10.44
C MET A 200 5.32 -6.65 -8.99
N TYR A 201 4.91 -5.74 -8.11
CA TYR A 201 5.18 -5.84 -6.67
C TYR A 201 4.63 -7.15 -6.10
N PHE A 202 3.39 -7.50 -6.40
CA PHE A 202 2.73 -8.69 -5.87
C PHE A 202 3.44 -9.98 -6.28
N VAL A 203 3.88 -10.09 -7.54
CA VAL A 203 4.66 -11.24 -8.02
C VAL A 203 5.93 -11.43 -7.19
N LEU A 204 6.72 -10.36 -7.02
CA LEU A 204 7.97 -10.41 -6.28
C LEU A 204 7.72 -10.67 -4.78
N TRP A 205 6.71 -10.01 -4.21
CA TRP A 205 6.29 -10.18 -2.83
C TRP A 205 5.82 -11.62 -2.54
N ASP A 206 5.03 -12.24 -3.42
CA ASP A 206 4.55 -13.62 -3.26
C ASP A 206 5.71 -14.63 -3.30
N ILE A 207 6.71 -14.41 -4.15
CA ILE A 207 7.93 -15.24 -4.19
C ILE A 207 8.67 -15.17 -2.85
N ILE A 208 8.92 -13.96 -2.35
CA ILE A 208 9.64 -13.74 -1.07
C ILE A 208 8.83 -14.31 0.10
N GLN A 209 7.52 -14.04 0.14
CA GLN A 209 6.63 -14.58 1.16
C GLN A 209 6.63 -16.11 1.15
N SER A 210 6.52 -16.72 -0.03
CA SER A 210 6.50 -18.18 -0.18
C SER A 210 7.83 -18.81 0.25
N TYR A 211 8.94 -18.13 0.01
CA TYR A 211 10.25 -18.52 0.53
C TYR A 211 10.28 -18.50 2.06
N PHE A 212 9.83 -17.41 2.71
CA PHE A 212 9.79 -17.32 4.18
C PHE A 212 8.83 -18.31 4.84
N LEU A 213 7.76 -18.70 4.14
CA LEU A 213 6.83 -19.72 4.59
C LEU A 213 7.26 -21.16 4.25
N SER A 214 8.40 -21.34 3.57
CA SER A 214 8.91 -22.65 3.11
C SER A 214 7.92 -23.43 2.22
N ILE A 215 7.08 -22.71 1.48
CA ILE A 215 6.07 -23.27 0.54
C ILE A 215 6.41 -22.92 -0.92
N LEU A 216 7.62 -22.43 -1.16
CA LEU A 216 8.08 -22.08 -2.50
C LEU A 216 8.19 -23.33 -3.36
N SER A 217 7.53 -23.33 -4.51
CA SER A 217 7.64 -24.39 -5.51
C SER A 217 7.78 -23.81 -6.91
N LYS A 218 8.59 -24.45 -7.77
CA LYS A 218 8.78 -24.04 -9.16
C LYS A 218 7.44 -23.94 -9.91
N LYS A 219 6.54 -24.90 -9.67
CA LYS A 219 5.20 -24.92 -10.28
C LYS A 219 4.38 -23.68 -9.92
N ARG A 220 4.38 -23.27 -8.65
CA ARG A 220 3.70 -22.04 -8.19
C ARG A 220 4.27 -20.79 -8.84
N VAL A 221 5.60 -20.66 -8.88
CA VAL A 221 6.25 -19.49 -9.47
C VAL A 221 5.89 -19.35 -10.94
N VAL A 222 5.97 -20.43 -11.72
CA VAL A 222 5.60 -20.43 -13.15
C VAL A 222 4.13 -20.12 -13.35
N ALA A 223 3.23 -20.74 -12.58
CA ALA A 223 1.79 -20.47 -12.66
C ALA A 223 1.46 -19.00 -12.36
N ASN A 224 2.06 -18.43 -11.32
CA ASN A 224 1.86 -17.03 -10.96
C ASN A 224 2.40 -16.09 -12.04
N LEU A 225 3.60 -16.34 -12.57
CA LEU A 225 4.16 -15.52 -13.67
C LEU A 225 3.23 -15.50 -14.89
N ILE A 226 2.74 -16.66 -15.34
CA ILE A 226 1.81 -16.73 -16.47
C ILE A 226 0.52 -15.97 -16.17
N PHE A 227 -0.08 -16.20 -15.00
CA PHE A 227 -1.33 -15.55 -14.61
C PHE A 227 -1.19 -14.02 -14.55
N PHE A 228 -0.13 -13.52 -13.93
CA PHE A 228 0.11 -12.08 -13.81
C PHE A 228 0.51 -11.43 -15.15
N SER A 229 1.20 -12.14 -16.04
CA SER A 229 1.43 -11.66 -17.41
C SER A 229 0.11 -11.51 -18.18
N ILE A 230 -0.83 -12.45 -18.04
CA ILE A 230 -2.16 -12.34 -18.65
C ILE A 230 -2.91 -11.14 -18.08
N LEU A 231 -2.88 -10.93 -16.75
CA LEU A 231 -3.52 -9.76 -16.12
C LEU A 231 -2.92 -8.44 -16.60
N ILE A 232 -1.59 -8.34 -16.72
CA ILE A 232 -0.93 -7.14 -17.29
C ILE A 232 -1.40 -6.93 -18.73
N GLY A 233 -1.45 -7.99 -19.55
CA GLY A 233 -1.97 -7.93 -20.91
C GLY A 233 -3.40 -7.38 -20.97
N LEU A 234 -4.30 -7.88 -20.12
CA LEU A 234 -5.69 -7.39 -20.03
C LEU A 234 -5.77 -5.92 -19.63
N VAL A 235 -4.97 -5.50 -18.64
CA VAL A 235 -4.91 -4.10 -18.21
C VAL A 235 -4.43 -3.20 -19.35
N LEU A 236 -3.38 -3.61 -20.07
CA LEU A 236 -2.82 -2.84 -21.19
C LEU A 236 -3.78 -2.73 -22.38
N ILE A 237 -4.53 -3.79 -22.69
CA ILE A 237 -5.52 -3.79 -23.78
C ILE A 237 -6.73 -2.92 -23.42
N SER A 238 -7.17 -2.94 -22.16
CA SER A 238 -8.31 -2.15 -21.69
C SER A 238 -8.00 -0.67 -21.45
N SER A 239 -6.72 -0.31 -21.36
CA SER A 239 -6.29 1.06 -21.05
C SER A 239 -6.28 1.95 -22.29
N LYS A 240 -6.61 3.23 -22.10
CA LYS A 240 -6.44 4.24 -23.15
C LYS A 240 -4.95 4.56 -23.31
N TRP A 241 -4.45 4.44 -24.53
CA TRP A 241 -3.06 4.79 -24.87
C TRP A 241 -3.00 6.29 -25.13
N ILE A 242 -2.26 7.01 -24.30
CA ILE A 242 -2.10 8.47 -24.43
C ILE A 242 -0.70 8.70 -25.00
N PRO A 243 -0.55 9.21 -26.24
CA PRO A 243 0.78 9.42 -26.81
C PRO A 243 1.62 10.31 -25.89
N VAL A 244 2.84 9.87 -25.58
CA VAL A 244 3.82 10.65 -24.83
C VAL A 244 4.19 11.86 -25.70
N ILE A 245 3.92 13.07 -25.20
CA ILE A 245 4.38 14.34 -25.80
C ILE A 245 5.74 14.68 -25.22
#